data_AF-A0A9E2XV30-F1
#
_entry.id   AF-A0A9E2XV30-F1
#
_cell.length_a   1.000
_cell.length_b   1.000
_cell.length_c   1.000
_cell.angle_alpha   90.00
_cell.angle_beta   90.00
_cell.angle_gamma   90.00
#
_symmetry.space_group_name_H-M   'P 1'
#
loop_
_entity.id
_entity.type
_entity.pdbx_description
1 polymer ?
#
loop_
_entity_poly.entity_id
_entity_poly.type
_entity_poly.pdbx_seq_one_letter_code
_entity_poly.pdbx_strand_id
1 'polypeptide(L)'
;MSSTRSSDPIVLSAARWFWWIAGFSLVNTVLFFSGTRTSFMLGLGVTTLANAIFANQLAVALVVAGVAAAFFFAIGVQAQRERAWAFYVGLVAYILDAFIFVTYEDWGPVIVHAIAIFYISKGLVQLREREAPAAAAQA
;
A
#
# COMPACT_ATOMS: atom_id res chain seq x y z
N MET A 1 19.85 18.53 -3.87
CA MET A 1 18.76 17.89 -4.65
C MET A 1 17.44 18.12 -3.93
N SER A 2 16.73 19.20 -4.28
CA SER A 2 15.40 19.51 -3.74
C SER A 2 14.37 18.52 -4.30
N SER A 3 14.23 17.36 -3.66
CA SER A 3 13.06 16.50 -3.90
C SER A 3 11.88 17.09 -3.14
N THR A 4 11.31 18.17 -3.65
CA THR A 4 10.09 18.76 -3.12
C THR A 4 8.99 17.72 -3.19
N ARG A 5 8.46 17.31 -2.04
CA ARG A 5 7.22 16.54 -1.99
C ARG A 5 6.12 17.32 -2.71
N SER A 6 5.13 16.61 -3.23
CA SER A 6 3.91 17.19 -3.81
C SER A 6 3.33 18.23 -2.85
N SER A 7 2.97 19.39 -3.38
CA SER A 7 2.20 20.43 -2.69
C SER A 7 0.68 20.21 -2.81
N ASP A 8 0.25 19.27 -3.65
CA ASP A 8 -1.16 18.96 -3.86
C ASP A 8 -1.67 18.05 -2.73
N PRO A 9 -2.67 18.49 -1.94
CA PRO A 9 -3.14 17.74 -0.80
C PRO A 9 -3.81 16.42 -1.18
N ILE A 10 -4.42 16.32 -2.36
CA ILE A 10 -5.10 15.10 -2.83
C ILE A 10 -4.04 14.07 -3.22
N VAL A 11 -3.04 14.47 -4.02
CA VAL A 11 -1.93 13.59 -4.42
C VAL A 11 -1.13 13.14 -3.20
N LEU A 12 -0.86 14.04 -2.26
CA LEU A 12 -0.12 13.75 -1.04
C LEU A 12 -0.88 12.77 -0.12
N SER A 13 -2.19 12.98 0.06
CA SER A 13 -3.03 12.08 0.85
C SER A 13 -3.10 10.68 0.21
N ALA A 14 -3.28 10.61 -1.11
CA ALA A 14 -3.26 9.36 -1.86
C ALA A 14 -1.93 8.61 -1.71
N ALA A 15 -0.79 9.30 -1.86
CA ALA A 15 0.53 8.68 -1.70
C ALA A 15 0.79 8.16 -0.29
N ARG A 16 0.20 8.78 0.75
CA ARG A 16 0.35 8.35 2.15
C ARG A 16 -0.41 7.06 2.47
N TRP A 17 -1.39 6.65 1.66
CA TRP A 17 -2.03 5.34 1.82
C TRP A 17 -1.02 4.20 1.76
N PHE A 18 0.01 4.28 0.93
CA PHE A 18 1.07 3.27 0.88
C PHE A 18 1.83 3.13 2.22
N TRP A 19 1.96 4.21 2.99
CA TRP A 19 2.58 4.16 4.32
C TRP A 19 1.63 3.58 5.37
N TRP A 20 0.34 3.88 5.28
CA TRP A 20 -0.66 3.22 6.12
C TRP A 20 -0.66 1.70 5.87
N ILE A 21 -0.66 1.29 4.60
CA ILE A 21 -0.57 -0.13 4.21
C ILE A 21 0.68 -0.79 4.82
N ALA A 22 1.86 -0.17 4.67
CA ALA A 22 3.10 -0.68 5.25
C ALA A 22 3.03 -0.79 6.79
N GLY A 23 2.57 0.27 7.47
CA GLY A 23 2.49 0.33 8.92
C GLY A 23 1.51 -0.71 9.50
N PHE A 24 0.29 -0.77 8.97
CA PHE A 24 -0.72 -1.72 9.45
C PHE A 24 -0.31 -3.18 9.20
N SER A 25 0.41 -3.47 8.12
CA SER A 25 0.91 -4.83 7.85
C SER A 25 1.94 -5.31 8.88
N LEU A 26 2.84 -4.41 9.32
CA LEU A 26 3.78 -4.72 10.40
C LEU A 26 3.06 -4.93 11.73
N VAL A 27 2.09 -4.06 12.05
CA VAL A 27 1.27 -4.19 13.27
C VAL A 27 0.53 -5.53 13.29
N ASN A 28 -0.10 -5.92 12.19
CA ASN A 28 -0.79 -7.21 12.09
C ASN A 28 0.14 -8.41 12.29
N THR A 29 1.37 -8.33 11.78
CA THR A 29 2.38 -9.37 11.99
C THR A 29 2.74 -9.49 13.47
N VAL A 30 2.99 -8.36 14.15
CA VAL A 30 3.28 -8.36 15.59
C VAL A 30 2.10 -8.93 16.40
N LEU A 31 0.86 -8.53 16.09
CA LEU A 31 -0.34 -9.01 16.78
C LEU A 31 -0.58 -10.51 16.62
N PHE A 32 -0.31 -11.05 15.42
CA PHE A 32 -0.41 -12.49 15.17
C PHE A 32 0.52 -13.28 16.10
N PHE A 33 1.78 -12.86 16.20
CA PHE A 33 2.77 -13.55 17.04
C PHE A 33 2.66 -13.22 18.54
N SER A 34 1.96 -12.16 18.94
CA SER A 34 1.61 -11.93 20.34
C SER A 34 0.48 -12.83 20.85
N GLY A 35 -0.08 -13.71 20.01
CA GLY A 35 -1.18 -14.60 20.35
C GLY A 35 -2.52 -13.88 20.52
N THR A 36 -2.61 -12.63 20.05
CA THR A 36 -3.83 -11.84 20.13
C THR A 36 -4.79 -12.30 19.03
N ARG A 37 -6.06 -12.52 19.38
CA ARG A 37 -7.11 -12.91 18.40
C ARG A 37 -7.60 -11.74 17.54
N THR A 38 -7.18 -10.52 17.87
CA THR A 38 -7.49 -9.30 17.13
C THR A 38 -6.49 -9.16 15.98
N SER A 39 -6.99 -9.25 14.76
CA SER A 39 -6.29 -8.73 13.58
C SER A 39 -6.96 -7.44 13.14
N PHE A 40 -6.19 -6.43 12.71
CA PHE A 40 -6.77 -5.30 12.00
C PHE A 40 -7.22 -5.76 10.61
N MET A 41 -8.41 -5.31 10.19
CA MET A 41 -8.87 -5.46 8.79
C MET A 41 -7.94 -4.72 7.80
N LEU A 42 -7.08 -3.84 8.30
CA LEU A 42 -6.04 -3.12 7.57
C LEU A 42 -4.73 -3.93 7.65
N GLY A 43 -4.22 -4.40 6.52
CA GLY A 43 -2.96 -5.14 6.38
C GLY A 43 -2.87 -5.83 5.03
N LEU A 44 -1.71 -6.40 4.70
CA LEU A 44 -1.48 -7.10 3.43
C LEU A 44 -1.78 -8.60 3.51
N GLY A 45 -2.43 -9.13 2.48
CA GLY A 45 -2.71 -10.55 2.30
C GLY A 45 -1.45 -11.39 2.29
N VAL A 46 -0.39 -10.93 1.63
CA VAL A 46 0.91 -11.63 1.62
C VAL A 46 1.50 -11.76 3.02
N THR A 47 1.34 -10.75 3.88
CA THR A 47 1.83 -10.80 5.26
C THR A 47 0.98 -11.73 6.11
N THR A 48 -0.35 -11.70 5.96
CA THR A 48 -1.27 -12.64 6.62
C THR A 48 -0.96 -14.08 6.24
N LEU A 49 -0.75 -14.35 4.94
CA LEU A 49 -0.42 -15.67 4.43
C LEU A 49 0.95 -16.15 4.95
N ALA A 50 1.96 -15.27 4.94
CA ALA A 50 3.27 -15.60 5.49
C ALA A 50 3.20 -15.92 6.99
N ASN A 51 2.43 -15.16 7.77
CA ASN A 51 2.22 -15.43 9.20
C ASN A 51 1.59 -16.81 9.42
N ALA A 52 0.59 -17.18 8.61
CA ALA A 52 -0.05 -18.48 8.69
C ALA A 52 0.89 -19.65 8.30
N ILE A 53 1.63 -19.51 7.18
CA ILE A 53 2.54 -20.56 6.68
C ILE A 53 3.77 -20.72 7.60
N PHE A 54 4.30 -19.61 8.10
CA PHE A 54 5.51 -19.56 8.93
C PHE A 54 5.20 -19.31 10.41
N ALA A 55 4.06 -19.80 10.91
CA ALA A 55 3.59 -19.55 12.28
C ALA A 55 4.58 -19.97 13.37
N ASN A 56 5.45 -20.95 13.11
CA ASN A 56 6.50 -21.41 14.03
C ASN A 56 7.90 -20.84 13.70
N GLN A 57 7.99 -19.96 12.71
CA GLN A 57 9.25 -19.39 12.19
C GLN A 57 9.15 -17.86 12.15
N LEU A 58 9.09 -17.24 13.34
CA LEU A 58 8.94 -15.80 13.51
C LEU A 58 9.92 -14.99 12.64
N ALA A 59 11.18 -15.41 12.56
CA ALA A 59 12.20 -14.72 11.77
C ALA A 59 11.82 -14.63 10.28
N VAL A 60 11.30 -15.71 9.69
CA VAL A 60 10.90 -15.74 8.28
C VAL A 60 9.68 -14.84 8.05
N ALA A 61 8.68 -14.94 8.92
CA ALA A 61 7.48 -14.11 8.83
C ALA A 61 7.81 -12.60 8.95
N LEU A 62 8.69 -12.22 9.88
CA LEU A 62 9.17 -10.85 10.03
C LEU A 62 9.97 -10.35 8.82
N VAL A 63 10.78 -11.21 8.20
CA VAL A 63 11.49 -10.85 6.96
C VAL A 63 10.49 -10.55 5.84
N VAL A 64 9.48 -11.41 5.64
CA VAL A 64 8.46 -11.18 4.60
C VAL A 64 7.68 -9.89 4.89
N ALA A 65 7.23 -9.69 6.13
CA ALA A 65 6.54 -8.48 6.53
C ALA A 65 7.40 -7.23 6.36
N GLY A 66 8.69 -7.30 6.73
CA GLY A 66 9.65 -6.22 6.56
C GLY A 66 9.90 -5.87 5.10
N VAL A 67 10.05 -6.87 4.22
CA VAL A 67 10.21 -6.67 2.77
C VAL A 67 8.96 -6.02 2.16
N ALA A 68 7.77 -6.53 2.49
CA ALA A 68 6.52 -5.97 2.00
C ALA A 68 6.31 -4.51 2.48
N ALA A 69 6.57 -4.25 3.76
CA ALA A 69 6.49 -2.90 4.31
C ALA A 69 7.51 -1.95 3.68
N ALA A 70 8.76 -2.39 3.48
CA ALA A 70 9.80 -1.60 2.83
C ALA A 70 9.43 -1.26 1.38
N PHE A 71 8.86 -2.22 0.64
CA PHE A 71 8.36 -1.99 -0.72
C PHE A 71 7.29 -0.90 -0.75
N PHE A 72 6.20 -1.05 0.03
CA PHE A 72 5.13 -0.05 0.05
C PHE A 72 5.59 1.30 0.61
N PHE A 73 6.50 1.30 1.59
CA PHE A 73 7.10 2.54 2.09
C PHE A 73 7.88 3.28 0.99
N ALA A 74 8.73 2.56 0.24
CA ALA A 74 9.50 3.13 -0.87
C ALA A 74 8.60 3.64 -1.99
N ILE A 75 7.55 2.89 -2.34
CA ILE A 75 6.51 3.33 -3.29
C ILE A 75 5.85 4.62 -2.79
N GLY A 76 5.49 4.70 -1.51
CA GLY A 76 4.94 5.91 -0.90
C GLY A 76 5.88 7.11 -0.99
N VAL A 77 7.18 6.93 -0.70
CA VAL A 77 8.18 8.00 -0.84
C VAL A 77 8.22 8.54 -2.27
N GLN A 78 8.17 7.64 -3.25
CA GLN A 78 8.25 7.99 -4.65
C GLN A 78 6.95 8.60 -5.18
N ALA A 79 5.79 8.10 -4.75
CA ALA A 79 4.47 8.66 -5.04
C ALA A 79 4.33 10.08 -4.48
N GLN A 80 4.87 10.36 -3.28
CA GLN A 80 4.91 11.72 -2.72
C GLN A 80 5.78 12.69 -3.52
N ARG A 81 6.63 12.19 -4.43
CA ARG A 81 7.41 13.00 -5.39
C ARG A 81 6.72 13.12 -6.74
N GLU A 82 5.41 12.87 -6.81
CA GLU A 82 4.57 12.96 -8.01
C GLU A 82 5.01 12.03 -9.14
N ARG A 83 5.62 10.89 -8.80
CA ARG A 83 6.12 9.93 -9.78
C ARG A 83 5.00 8.96 -10.12
N ALA A 84 4.29 9.22 -11.22
CA ALA A 84 3.11 8.45 -11.61
C ALA A 84 3.35 6.93 -11.65
N TRP A 85 4.55 6.47 -12.06
CA TRP A 85 4.90 5.04 -12.07
C TRP A 85 4.73 4.37 -10.70
N ALA A 86 5.01 5.09 -9.60
CA ALA A 86 4.88 4.55 -8.25
C ALA A 86 3.41 4.27 -7.90
N PHE A 87 2.48 5.11 -8.35
CA PHE A 87 1.05 4.88 -8.18
C PHE A 87 0.61 3.62 -8.94
N TYR A 88 1.02 3.43 -10.20
CA TYR A 88 0.66 2.22 -10.96
C TYR A 88 1.25 0.96 -10.33
N VAL A 89 2.54 0.95 -10.01
CA VAL A 89 3.20 -0.21 -9.39
C VAL A 89 2.55 -0.55 -8.05
N GLY A 90 2.30 0.47 -7.21
CA GLY A 90 1.63 0.29 -5.93
C GLY A 90 0.19 -0.21 -6.07
N LEU A 91 -0.59 0.33 -7.00
CA LEU A 91 -1.97 -0.12 -7.27
C LEU A 91 -1.99 -1.58 -7.75
N VAL A 92 -1.16 -1.93 -8.72
CA VAL A 92 -1.10 -3.30 -9.24
C VAL A 92 -0.72 -4.28 -8.14
N ALA A 93 0.33 -3.98 -7.36
CA ALA A 93 0.75 -4.82 -6.25
C ALA A 93 -0.38 -5.01 -5.22
N TYR A 94 -1.08 -3.91 -4.88
CA TYR A 94 -2.13 -3.94 -3.86
C TYR A 94 -3.43 -4.59 -4.34
N ILE A 95 -3.76 -4.51 -5.64
CA ILE A 95 -4.86 -5.26 -6.25
C ILE A 95 -4.56 -6.75 -6.25
N LEU A 96 -3.34 -7.15 -6.64
CA LEU A 96 -2.92 -8.54 -6.60
C LEU A 96 -2.97 -9.11 -5.17
N ASP A 97 -2.56 -8.31 -4.19
CA ASP A 97 -2.64 -8.66 -2.78
C ASP A 97 -4.10 -8.84 -2.31
N ALA A 98 -5.04 -8.00 -2.79
CA ALA A 98 -6.47 -8.14 -2.48
C ALA A 98 -7.06 -9.49 -2.97
N PHE A 99 -6.58 -10.03 -4.09
CA PHE A 99 -7.05 -11.34 -4.59
C PHE A 99 -6.72 -12.50 -3.65
N ILE A 100 -5.71 -12.35 -2.78
CA ILE A 100 -5.43 -13.34 -1.73
C ILE A 100 -6.65 -13.44 -0.81
N PHE A 101 -7.17 -12.32 -0.32
CA PHE A 101 -8.35 -12.31 0.55
C PHE A 101 -9.61 -12.81 -0.14
N VAL A 102 -9.81 -12.47 -1.42
CA VAL A 102 -10.94 -12.99 -2.22
C VAL A 102 -10.89 -14.52 -2.29
N THR A 103 -9.69 -15.10 -2.46
CA THR A 103 -9.51 -16.57 -2.53
C THR A 103 -9.93 -17.26 -1.23
N TYR A 104 -9.79 -16.60 -0.08
CA TYR A 104 -10.20 -17.11 1.23
C TYR A 104 -11.56 -16.57 1.71
N GLU A 105 -12.31 -15.89 0.82
CA GLU A 105 -13.62 -15.28 1.12
C GLU A 105 -13.60 -14.30 2.32
N ASP A 106 -12.44 -13.70 2.62
CA ASP A 106 -12.30 -12.74 3.72
C ASP A 106 -12.65 -11.33 3.22
N TRP A 107 -13.95 -11.02 3.23
CA TRP A 107 -14.48 -9.78 2.65
C TRP A 107 -14.13 -8.51 3.45
N GLY A 108 -13.78 -8.64 4.73
CA GLY A 108 -13.43 -7.49 5.58
C GLY A 108 -12.23 -6.72 5.02
N PRO A 109 -11.05 -7.36 4.88
CA PRO A 109 -9.88 -6.78 4.22
C PRO A 109 -10.13 -6.40 2.76
N VAL A 110 -10.95 -7.13 2.00
CA VAL A 110 -11.28 -6.78 0.60
C VAL A 110 -11.92 -5.39 0.50
N ILE A 111 -12.86 -5.06 1.40
CA ILE A 111 -13.49 -3.73 1.44
C ILE A 111 -12.44 -2.65 1.72
N VAL A 112 -11.55 -2.89 2.68
CA VAL A 112 -10.46 -1.97 3.03
C VAL A 112 -9.52 -1.76 1.83
N HIS A 113 -9.19 -2.82 1.10
CA HIS A 113 -8.38 -2.74 -0.11
C HIS A 113 -9.07 -1.86 -1.16
N ALA A 114 -10.36 -2.08 -1.42
CA ALA A 114 -11.14 -1.29 -2.36
C ALA A 114 -11.16 0.21 -2.00
N ILE A 115 -11.29 0.54 -0.70
CA ILE A 115 -11.26 1.93 -0.22
C ILE A 115 -9.90 2.57 -0.49
N ALA A 116 -8.80 1.90 -0.13
CA ALA A 116 -7.47 2.44 -0.37
C ALA A 116 -7.17 2.55 -1.87
N ILE A 117 -7.52 1.54 -2.68
CA ILE A 117 -7.42 1.57 -4.15
C ILE A 117 -8.14 2.79 -4.72
N PHE A 118 -9.37 3.05 -4.25
CA PHE A 118 -10.16 4.20 -4.70
C PHE A 118 -9.45 5.54 -4.40
N TYR A 119 -8.96 5.75 -3.18
CA TYR A 119 -8.26 6.98 -2.82
C TYR A 119 -6.92 7.13 -3.53
N ILE A 120 -6.16 6.04 -3.70
CA ILE A 120 -4.89 6.05 -4.45
C ILE A 120 -5.16 6.40 -5.92
N SER A 121 -6.19 5.80 -6.51
CA SER A 121 -6.59 6.06 -7.90
C SER A 121 -7.03 7.51 -8.11
N LYS A 122 -7.77 8.10 -7.17
CA LYS A 122 -8.11 9.53 -7.20
C LYS A 122 -6.88 10.43 -7.23
N GLY A 123 -5.87 10.14 -6.42
CA GLY A 123 -4.61 10.90 -6.45
C GLY A 123 -3.85 10.76 -7.76
N LEU A 124 -3.85 9.56 -8.36
CA LEU A 124 -3.24 9.33 -9.66
C LEU A 124 -3.96 10.10 -10.77
N VAL A 125 -5.30 10.09 -10.79
CA VAL A 125 -6.08 10.85 -11.77
C VAL A 125 -5.79 12.34 -11.66
N GLN A 126 -5.84 12.90 -10.43
CA GLN A 126 -5.49 14.30 -10.16
C GLN A 126 -4.08 14.66 -10.66
N LEU A 127 -3.10 13.77 -10.43
CA LEU A 127 -1.74 13.96 -10.93
C LEU A 127 -1.70 14.03 -12.46
N ARG A 128 -2.38 13.10 -13.15
CA ARG A 128 -2.41 13.06 -14.63
C ARG A 128 -3.13 14.24 -15.24
N GLU A 129 -4.23 14.67 -14.64
CA GLU A 129 -4.98 15.86 -15.08
C GLU A 129 -4.17 17.14 -14.96
N ARG A 130 -3.19 17.21 -14.05
CA ARG A 130 -2.26 18.34 -13.94
C ARG A 130 -1.11 18.27 -14.94
N GLU A 131 -0.64 17.06 -15.27
CA GLU A 131 0.42 16.84 -16.26
C GLU A 131 -0.05 17.13 -17.70
N ALA A 132 -1.30 16.78 -18.04
CA ALA A 132 -1.88 16.96 -19.37
C ALA A 132 -1.90 18.43 -19.89
N PRO A 133 -2.41 19.43 -19.15
CA PRO A 133 -2.40 20.83 -19.56
C PRO A 133 -1.00 21.44 -19.55
N ALA A 134 -0.09 20.94 -18.69
CA ALA A 134 1.29 21.40 -18.66
C ALA A 134 2.08 20.96 -19.89
N ALA A 135 1.80 19.77 -20.43
CA ALA A 135 2.42 19.27 -21.66
C ALA A 135 1.92 20.03 -22.91
N ALA A 136 0.63 20.38 -22.96
CA ALA A 136 0.05 21.13 -24.08
C ALA A 136 0.51 22.60 -24.15
N ALA A 137 0.90 23.20 -23.01
CA ALA A 137 1.43 24.57 -22.96
C ALA A 137 2.95 24.66 -23.29
N GLN A 138 3.65 23.53 -23.37
CA GLN A 138 5.08 23.44 -23.67
C GLN A 138 5.39 22.92 -25.09
N ALA A 139 4.36 22.57 -25.87
CA ALA A 139 4.43 22.10 -27.25
C ALA A 139 4.02 23.22 -28.22
#